data_AF-A0A8S3REM8-F1
#
_entry.id   AF-A0A8S3REM8-F1
#
_cell.length_a   1.000
_cell.length_b   1.000
_cell.length_c   1.000
_cell.angle_alpha   90.00
_cell.angle_beta   90.00
_cell.angle_gamma   90.00
#
_symmetry.space_group_name_H-M   'P 1'
#
loop_
_entity.id
_entity.type
_entity.pdbx_description
1 polymer ?
#
loop_
_entity_poly.entity_id
_entity_poly.type
_entity_poly.pdbx_seq_one_letter_code
_entity_poly.pdbx_strand_id
1 'polypeptide(L)'
;MKSIPWLLLLCLSLLGSTECGITSQWDECGCRWDEWEAWSTCNSECNGRRSRTRKVWLYKDKSGCYFAFSTCATSDMGSDYSSCNTFCHNGGTSNSYSCSCVTGFYGACCGFQVNCGNPGSISNGNLNGGTFNYGSTVTYTCYSGYLLVDGTSSRKCELNAIWSGTNPRCAYYNSCSSGPCKNRATCTNIPDDYQCACTHGWSGKNCDVDILPPSLTNCSSDKYITTTKLTDLVEWQIPTFTDPHDFPIDVTANYLNNEFTFPWGDFNVSYSAVKPSNGLSTNCLFGVSLRPNPCTPINVPVNGALICNNWKTDYGQFCTFFCKESYTVPRGVIIDDFYVCGASGSWTPTNIIPDCSVMVTNLQSTTGYNIGPTYSNCSEYSDNRREMQEFYIEKLSQSDFSYFCEKFQEECIPENVSIQC
;
A
#
# COMPACT_ATOMS: atom_id res chain seq x y z
N MET A 1 35.29 -82.72 -61.33
CA MET A 1 34.79 -84.08 -61.04
C MET A 1 33.28 -83.99 -60.93
N LYS A 2 32.42 -84.51 -61.82
CA LYS A 2 32.55 -85.40 -62.99
C LYS A 2 31.54 -84.89 -64.04
N SER A 3 31.84 -84.53 -65.30
CA SER A 3 32.37 -85.32 -66.44
C SER A 3 31.42 -86.47 -66.81
N ILE A 4 30.98 -86.70 -68.07
CA ILE A 4 31.65 -87.37 -69.23
C ILE A 4 30.49 -87.72 -70.24
N PRO A 5 30.64 -88.05 -71.56
CA PRO A 5 31.63 -87.73 -72.62
C PRO A 5 31.02 -87.33 -73.99
N TRP A 6 31.93 -86.94 -74.88
CA TRP A 6 31.84 -86.92 -76.34
C TRP A 6 31.76 -88.31 -77.02
N LEU A 7 31.08 -88.41 -78.19
CA LEU A 7 31.62 -88.99 -79.44
C LEU A 7 30.62 -88.95 -80.62
N LEU A 8 31.15 -88.64 -81.82
CA LEU A 8 30.65 -88.85 -83.21
C LEU A 8 29.45 -88.01 -83.71
N LEU A 9 29.34 -87.52 -84.96
CA LEU A 9 30.23 -87.12 -86.08
C LEU A 9 29.28 -86.69 -87.24
N LEU A 10 29.76 -85.77 -88.11
CA LEU A 10 29.34 -85.52 -89.51
C LEU A 10 27.97 -84.84 -89.78
N CYS A 11 27.99 -83.60 -90.31
CA CYS A 11 27.75 -83.20 -91.73
C CYS A 11 26.26 -83.29 -92.15
N LEU A 12 25.64 -82.38 -92.91
CA LEU A 12 26.09 -81.37 -93.88
C LEU A 12 24.87 -80.49 -94.20
N SER A 13 25.09 -79.17 -94.35
CA SER A 13 24.42 -78.18 -95.22
C SER A 13 22.92 -78.30 -95.58
N LEU A 14 22.19 -77.19 -95.47
CA LEU A 14 21.78 -76.34 -96.61
C LEU A 14 21.03 -75.06 -96.13
N LEU A 15 21.60 -73.91 -96.50
CA LEU A 15 20.98 -72.62 -96.88
C LEU A 15 19.99 -71.93 -95.92
N GLY A 16 20.38 -70.75 -95.42
CA GLY A 16 19.47 -69.77 -94.87
C GLY A 16 20.16 -68.70 -94.02
N SER A 17 20.75 -67.69 -94.69
CA SER A 17 21.24 -66.47 -94.06
C SER A 17 20.09 -65.65 -93.46
N THR A 18 20.12 -65.40 -92.15
CA THR A 18 19.65 -64.14 -91.53
C THR A 18 20.22 -64.03 -90.11
N GLU A 19 21.12 -63.07 -89.93
CA GLU A 19 21.32 -62.45 -88.62
C GLU A 19 19.98 -61.85 -88.17
N CYS A 20 19.59 -62.07 -86.91
CA CYS A 20 18.56 -61.26 -86.28
C CYS A 20 18.86 -61.07 -84.80
N GLY A 21 19.32 -59.86 -84.49
CA GLY A 21 18.69 -58.99 -83.50
C GLY A 21 18.88 -59.37 -82.03
N ILE A 22 19.90 -58.78 -81.42
CA ILE A 22 19.88 -58.45 -79.99
C ILE A 22 18.63 -57.58 -79.76
N THR A 23 17.70 -58.07 -78.93
CA THR A 23 16.52 -57.30 -78.51
C THR A 23 16.98 -56.04 -77.79
N SER A 24 16.53 -54.88 -78.22
CA SER A 24 16.90 -53.61 -77.58
C SER A 24 16.34 -53.56 -76.14
N GLN A 25 17.03 -52.86 -75.22
CA GLN A 25 16.62 -52.67 -73.81
C GLN A 25 15.17 -52.17 -73.59
N TRP A 26 14.48 -51.77 -74.66
CA TRP A 26 13.11 -51.29 -74.71
C TRP A 26 12.06 -52.40 -74.48
N ASP A 27 12.34 -53.62 -74.95
CA ASP A 27 11.40 -54.75 -74.86
C ASP A 27 11.34 -55.35 -73.44
N GLU A 28 12.39 -55.15 -72.63
CA GLU A 28 12.52 -55.73 -71.28
C GLU A 28 11.64 -55.00 -70.24
N CYS A 29 11.44 -53.68 -70.39
CA CYS A 29 10.56 -52.88 -69.53
C CYS A 29 9.14 -52.63 -70.11
N GLY A 30 8.77 -53.26 -71.23
CA GLY A 30 7.38 -53.29 -71.73
C GLY A 30 6.80 -51.93 -72.15
N CYS A 31 7.65 -51.00 -72.58
CA CYS A 31 7.23 -49.69 -73.06
C CYS A 31 6.35 -49.85 -74.33
N ARG A 32 5.35 -48.99 -74.55
CA ARG A 32 4.56 -48.94 -75.81
C ARG A 32 4.06 -47.53 -76.13
N TRP A 33 3.70 -47.31 -77.39
CA TRP A 33 2.95 -46.12 -77.82
C TRP A 33 1.53 -46.14 -77.26
N ASP A 34 1.11 -45.03 -76.68
CA ASP A 34 -0.27 -44.80 -76.23
C ASP A 34 -0.69 -43.34 -76.55
N GLU A 35 -1.99 -43.09 -76.64
CA GLU A 35 -2.52 -41.75 -76.89
C GLU A 35 -2.70 -41.00 -75.58
N TRP A 36 -2.04 -39.85 -75.47
CA TRP A 36 -2.10 -38.99 -74.28
C TRP A 36 -2.75 -37.65 -74.62
N GLU A 37 -3.75 -37.26 -73.83
CA GLU A 37 -4.43 -35.98 -73.95
C GLU A 37 -3.85 -34.95 -72.98
N ALA A 38 -3.33 -33.86 -73.54
CA ALA A 38 -2.81 -32.73 -72.77
C ALA A 38 -3.69 -31.49 -72.95
N TRP A 39 -3.90 -30.76 -71.85
CA TRP A 39 -4.66 -29.51 -71.84
C TRP A 39 -3.71 -28.31 -71.77
N SER A 40 -3.92 -27.29 -72.62
CA SER A 40 -3.24 -25.99 -72.49
C SER A 40 -4.26 -24.85 -72.44
N THR A 41 -4.03 -23.85 -71.59
CA THR A 41 -4.81 -22.60 -71.55
C THR A 41 -4.38 -21.67 -72.70
N CYS A 42 -5.36 -21.07 -73.39
CA CYS A 42 -5.17 -20.14 -74.51
C CYS A 42 -5.86 -18.80 -74.19
N ASN A 43 -5.47 -17.71 -74.88
CA ASN A 43 -6.05 -16.38 -74.71
C ASN A 43 -7.49 -16.27 -75.29
N SER A 44 -8.15 -15.13 -75.07
CA SER A 44 -9.60 -14.88 -75.23
C SER A 44 -10.23 -15.16 -76.61
N GLU A 45 -9.44 -15.47 -77.65
CA GLU A 45 -9.94 -15.87 -78.97
C GLU A 45 -10.31 -17.37 -79.05
N CYS A 46 -9.99 -18.19 -78.05
CA CYS A 46 -10.14 -19.66 -78.12
C CYS A 46 -11.07 -20.30 -77.07
N ASN A 47 -11.89 -19.53 -76.34
CA ASN A 47 -12.86 -20.03 -75.34
C ASN A 47 -12.31 -21.11 -74.36
N GLY A 48 -11.09 -20.92 -73.86
CA GLY A 48 -10.71 -21.41 -72.54
C GLY A 48 -10.02 -22.77 -72.39
N ARG A 49 -9.97 -23.67 -73.39
CA ARG A 49 -9.11 -24.89 -73.38
C ARG A 49 -9.04 -25.54 -74.77
N ARG A 50 -7.84 -25.86 -75.27
CA ARG A 50 -7.65 -26.79 -76.39
C ARG A 50 -7.06 -28.10 -75.89
N SER A 51 -7.69 -29.21 -76.28
CA SER A 51 -7.12 -30.56 -76.18
C SER A 51 -6.18 -30.77 -77.36
N ARG A 52 -5.01 -31.35 -77.10
CA ARG A 52 -4.13 -31.90 -78.14
C ARG A 52 -3.87 -33.36 -77.80
N THR A 53 -4.21 -34.24 -78.73
CA THR A 53 -3.90 -35.66 -78.62
C THR A 53 -2.59 -35.91 -79.37
N ARG A 54 -1.61 -36.53 -78.71
CA ARG A 54 -0.41 -37.03 -79.37
C ARG A 54 -0.09 -38.44 -78.91
N LYS A 55 0.48 -39.24 -79.80
CA LYS A 55 1.04 -40.54 -79.43
C LYS A 55 2.36 -40.32 -78.73
N VAL A 56 2.48 -40.84 -77.51
CA VAL A 56 3.70 -40.80 -76.69
C VAL A 56 3.96 -42.18 -76.12
N TRP A 57 5.21 -42.45 -75.77
CA TRP A 57 5.55 -43.69 -75.06
C TRP A 57 5.09 -43.58 -73.61
N LEU A 58 4.21 -44.50 -73.16
CA LEU A 58 3.78 -44.58 -71.77
C LEU A 58 4.39 -45.81 -71.09
N TYR A 59 4.86 -45.60 -69.86
CA TYR A 59 5.29 -46.66 -68.95
C TYR A 59 4.06 -47.23 -68.22
N LYS A 60 3.84 -48.54 -68.28
CA LYS A 60 2.94 -49.23 -67.36
C LYS A 60 3.77 -50.01 -66.36
N ASP A 61 3.54 -49.72 -65.09
CA ASP A 61 4.31 -50.27 -63.98
C ASP A 61 4.29 -51.81 -64.02
N LYS A 62 5.44 -52.40 -64.31
CA LYS A 62 5.66 -53.84 -64.30
C LYS A 62 6.64 -54.10 -63.15
N SER A 63 6.18 -54.82 -62.14
CA SER A 63 6.98 -55.12 -60.94
C SER A 63 8.31 -55.77 -61.34
N GLY A 64 9.42 -55.02 -61.18
CA GLY A 64 10.77 -55.50 -61.49
C GLY A 64 11.67 -54.55 -62.30
N CYS A 65 11.18 -53.46 -62.91
CA CYS A 65 12.06 -52.45 -63.53
C CYS A 65 12.52 -51.41 -62.51
N TYR A 66 13.85 -51.27 -62.36
CA TYR A 66 14.50 -50.42 -61.36
C TYR A 66 14.81 -48.99 -61.85
N PHE A 67 14.25 -48.58 -63.00
CA PHE A 67 14.57 -47.30 -63.66
C PHE A 67 13.37 -46.36 -63.75
N ALA A 68 13.62 -45.05 -63.58
CA ALA A 68 12.62 -43.99 -63.61
C ALA A 68 12.11 -43.69 -65.04
N PHE A 69 10.94 -43.03 -65.14
CA PHE A 69 10.27 -42.59 -66.39
C PHE A 69 11.21 -42.06 -67.50
N SER A 70 12.32 -41.44 -67.14
CA SER A 70 13.35 -40.91 -68.05
C SER A 70 14.03 -41.95 -68.94
N THR A 71 13.97 -43.26 -68.65
CA THR A 71 14.65 -44.28 -69.46
C THR A 71 13.89 -44.72 -70.72
N CYS A 72 12.58 -44.43 -70.85
CA CYS A 72 11.81 -44.72 -72.07
C CYS A 72 11.57 -43.50 -72.98
N ALA A 73 12.21 -42.36 -72.71
CA ALA A 73 12.06 -41.15 -73.53
C ALA A 73 13.24 -41.02 -74.52
N THR A 74 12.98 -41.16 -75.83
CA THR A 74 13.95 -40.72 -76.85
C THR A 74 13.98 -39.19 -76.95
N SER A 75 15.13 -38.67 -77.37
CA SER A 75 15.50 -37.25 -77.53
C SER A 75 14.64 -36.43 -78.51
N ASP A 76 13.57 -36.99 -79.08
CA ASP A 76 12.60 -36.27 -79.92
C ASP A 76 11.43 -35.67 -79.12
N MET A 77 11.38 -35.90 -77.80
CA MET A 77 10.65 -35.03 -76.87
C MET A 77 11.58 -33.91 -76.40
N GLY A 78 11.93 -33.01 -77.33
CA GLY A 78 12.81 -31.88 -77.08
C GLY A 78 12.40 -31.10 -75.83
N SER A 79 13.37 -30.82 -74.96
CA SER A 79 13.51 -29.62 -74.08
C SER A 79 12.33 -29.12 -73.21
N ASP A 80 11.12 -29.68 -73.26
CA ASP A 80 9.93 -29.12 -72.63
C ASP A 80 9.56 -29.74 -71.28
N TYR A 81 10.34 -30.70 -70.79
CA TYR A 81 10.11 -31.33 -69.48
C TYR A 81 11.22 -31.12 -68.45
N SER A 82 12.27 -30.35 -68.77
CA SER A 82 13.36 -30.06 -67.82
C SER A 82 13.63 -28.56 -67.59
N SER A 83 12.89 -27.68 -68.25
CA SER A 83 13.01 -26.23 -68.09
C SER A 83 11.63 -25.64 -67.89
N CYS A 84 11.55 -24.57 -67.10
CA CYS A 84 10.31 -24.09 -66.51
C CYS A 84 9.34 -23.38 -67.48
N ASN A 85 9.01 -24.06 -68.58
CA ASN A 85 8.43 -23.41 -69.74
C ASN A 85 6.89 -23.34 -69.73
N THR A 86 6.24 -23.96 -68.74
CA THR A 86 4.76 -24.01 -68.66
C THR A 86 4.15 -23.64 -67.31
N PHE A 87 4.88 -23.69 -66.17
CA PHE A 87 4.32 -23.33 -64.88
C PHE A 87 5.37 -22.72 -63.93
N CYS A 88 5.17 -21.46 -63.54
CA CYS A 88 5.95 -20.83 -62.49
C CYS A 88 5.19 -20.95 -61.16
N HIS A 89 5.82 -21.56 -60.16
CA HIS A 89 5.22 -21.72 -58.85
C HIS A 89 5.20 -20.38 -58.09
N ASN A 90 4.34 -20.27 -57.06
CA ASN A 90 4.32 -19.17 -56.09
C ASN A 90 4.17 -17.75 -56.71
N GLY A 91 3.47 -17.65 -57.86
CA GLY A 91 3.19 -16.38 -58.52
C GLY A 91 4.32 -15.82 -59.38
N GLY A 92 5.34 -16.63 -59.71
CA GLY A 92 6.39 -16.23 -60.66
C GLY A 92 5.85 -16.01 -62.10
N THR A 93 6.57 -15.23 -62.90
CA THR A 93 6.21 -14.95 -64.31
C THR A 93 7.14 -15.67 -65.28
N SER A 94 6.59 -16.30 -66.31
CA SER A 94 7.37 -17.09 -67.29
C SER A 94 8.09 -16.19 -68.31
N ASN A 95 9.33 -16.54 -68.66
CA ASN A 95 10.15 -15.83 -69.64
C ASN A 95 10.70 -16.73 -70.79
N SER A 96 9.89 -17.66 -71.29
CA SER A 96 10.17 -18.56 -72.45
C SER A 96 11.22 -19.67 -72.24
N TYR A 97 12.05 -19.61 -71.17
CA TYR A 97 12.93 -20.72 -70.75
C TYR A 97 13.17 -20.80 -69.23
N SER A 98 12.77 -19.80 -68.44
CA SER A 98 12.89 -19.76 -66.98
C SER A 98 11.73 -18.96 -66.33
N CYS A 99 11.68 -18.92 -65.00
CA CYS A 99 10.72 -18.10 -64.25
C CYS A 99 11.39 -16.91 -63.56
N SER A 100 10.80 -15.73 -63.69
CA SER A 100 11.11 -14.57 -62.86
C SER A 100 10.32 -14.68 -61.55
N CYS A 101 11.01 -14.96 -60.45
CA CYS A 101 10.38 -15.23 -59.16
C CYS A 101 9.96 -13.97 -58.42
N VAL A 102 8.85 -14.07 -57.68
CA VAL A 102 8.45 -13.07 -56.68
C VAL A 102 9.47 -13.09 -55.53
N THR A 103 9.72 -11.92 -54.94
CA THR A 103 10.66 -11.71 -53.83
C THR A 103 10.48 -12.77 -52.72
N GLY A 104 11.54 -13.52 -52.41
CA GLY A 104 11.53 -14.59 -51.40
C GLY A 104 11.44 -16.02 -51.96
N PHE A 105 11.25 -16.18 -53.27
CA PHE A 105 11.28 -17.48 -53.96
C PHE A 105 12.42 -17.54 -54.97
N TYR A 106 12.96 -18.74 -55.21
CA TYR A 106 14.11 -18.95 -56.09
C TYR A 106 14.09 -20.33 -56.80
N GLY A 107 15.08 -20.53 -57.68
CA GLY A 107 15.23 -21.71 -58.53
C GLY A 107 14.58 -21.53 -59.91
N ALA A 108 14.91 -22.43 -60.84
CA ALA A 108 14.48 -22.34 -62.25
C ALA A 108 12.95 -22.21 -62.41
N CYS A 109 12.18 -22.71 -61.43
CA CYS A 109 10.72 -22.73 -61.40
C CYS A 109 10.06 -21.99 -60.24
N CYS A 110 10.81 -21.23 -59.43
CA CYS A 110 10.30 -20.58 -58.22
C CYS A 110 9.66 -21.55 -57.20
N GLY A 111 10.06 -22.82 -57.25
CA GLY A 111 9.55 -23.87 -56.36
C GLY A 111 10.17 -23.86 -54.96
N PHE A 112 11.28 -23.15 -54.78
CA PHE A 112 11.99 -23.06 -53.50
C PHE A 112 11.75 -21.71 -52.85
N GLN A 113 11.43 -21.71 -51.55
CA GLN A 113 11.30 -20.50 -50.76
C GLN A 113 12.59 -20.27 -49.97
N VAL A 114 13.04 -19.02 -49.90
CA VAL A 114 14.17 -18.64 -49.04
C VAL A 114 13.81 -18.94 -47.58
N ASN A 115 14.65 -19.71 -46.92
CA ASN A 115 14.50 -20.11 -45.53
C ASN A 115 15.81 -19.85 -44.81
N CYS A 116 15.77 -19.10 -43.70
CA CYS A 116 16.96 -18.72 -42.94
C CYS A 116 17.37 -19.75 -41.87
N GLY A 117 16.64 -20.86 -41.77
CA GLY A 117 16.81 -21.86 -40.72
C GLY A 117 16.38 -21.37 -39.34
N ASN A 118 16.37 -22.28 -38.35
CA ASN A 118 16.15 -21.91 -36.96
C ASN A 118 17.34 -21.05 -36.47
N PRO A 119 17.13 -19.80 -36.03
CA PRO A 119 18.21 -18.90 -35.63
C PRO A 119 18.90 -19.29 -34.31
N GLY A 120 18.42 -20.34 -33.64
CA GLY A 120 18.96 -20.87 -32.40
C GLY A 120 18.23 -20.36 -31.16
N SER A 121 18.42 -21.06 -30.04
CA SER A 121 18.02 -20.59 -28.72
C SER A 121 19.13 -19.74 -28.11
N ILE A 122 18.75 -18.83 -27.23
CA ILE A 122 19.69 -18.01 -26.45
C ILE A 122 19.75 -18.51 -25.01
N SER A 123 20.89 -18.30 -24.34
CA SER A 123 21.01 -18.58 -22.92
C SER A 123 20.18 -17.58 -22.12
N ASN A 124 19.43 -18.07 -21.12
CA ASN A 124 18.59 -17.27 -20.24
C ASN A 124 17.51 -16.45 -20.97
N GLY A 125 16.93 -17.01 -22.04
CA GLY A 125 15.82 -16.41 -22.75
C GLY A 125 15.09 -17.38 -23.67
N ASN A 126 13.97 -16.94 -24.23
CA ASN A 126 13.12 -17.69 -25.14
C ASN A 126 13.09 -17.02 -26.52
N LEU A 127 12.98 -17.86 -27.54
CA LEU A 127 12.66 -17.48 -28.92
C LEU A 127 11.14 -17.58 -29.13
N ASN A 128 10.53 -16.51 -29.62
CA ASN A 128 9.11 -16.44 -29.96
C ASN A 128 8.96 -16.28 -31.50
N GLY A 129 8.26 -17.23 -32.14
CA GLY A 129 8.06 -17.30 -33.60
C GLY A 129 8.28 -18.72 -34.16
N GLY A 130 8.13 -18.94 -35.48
CA GLY A 130 8.32 -20.30 -36.02
C GLY A 130 8.24 -20.56 -37.53
N THR A 131 7.97 -19.58 -38.38
CA THR A 131 7.82 -19.85 -39.84
C THR A 131 9.13 -19.80 -40.63
N PHE A 132 10.23 -19.30 -40.06
CA PHE A 132 11.64 -19.23 -40.57
C PHE A 132 11.89 -18.90 -42.07
N ASN A 133 10.86 -18.51 -42.80
CA ASN A 133 10.89 -18.19 -44.22
C ASN A 133 11.18 -16.71 -44.45
N TYR A 134 11.53 -16.34 -45.68
CA TYR A 134 11.77 -14.95 -46.04
C TYR A 134 10.62 -14.04 -45.61
N GLY A 135 10.98 -12.94 -44.94
CA GLY A 135 10.03 -11.98 -44.39
C GLY A 135 9.52 -12.31 -42.99
N SER A 136 9.70 -13.54 -42.49
CA SER A 136 9.35 -13.90 -41.11
C SER A 136 10.23 -13.15 -40.11
N THR A 137 9.60 -12.74 -39.00
CA THR A 137 10.28 -12.09 -37.88
C THR A 137 10.18 -12.99 -36.65
N VAL A 138 11.29 -13.15 -35.94
CA VAL A 138 11.34 -13.80 -34.64
C VAL A 138 11.73 -12.78 -33.57
N THR A 139 11.26 -12.99 -32.34
CA THR A 139 11.52 -12.10 -31.21
C THR A 139 12.08 -12.87 -30.03
N TYR A 140 13.05 -12.30 -29.33
CA TYR A 140 13.70 -12.90 -28.18
C TYR A 140 13.28 -12.18 -26.90
N THR A 141 12.97 -12.95 -25.86
CA THR A 141 12.63 -12.45 -24.52
C THR A 141 13.54 -13.10 -23.50
N CYS A 142 14.23 -12.31 -22.68
CA CYS A 142 15.03 -12.85 -21.58
C CYS A 142 14.14 -13.45 -20.48
N TYR A 143 14.67 -14.43 -19.73
CA TYR A 143 14.03 -14.93 -18.53
C TYR A 143 14.04 -13.88 -17.42
N SER A 144 13.15 -14.04 -16.45
CA SER A 144 13.06 -13.20 -15.26
C SER A 144 14.43 -13.05 -14.57
N GLY A 145 14.83 -11.82 -14.26
CA GLY A 145 16.14 -11.48 -13.71
C GLY A 145 17.26 -11.28 -14.74
N TYR A 146 16.97 -11.37 -16.03
CA TYR A 146 17.93 -11.14 -17.11
C TYR A 146 17.45 -10.03 -18.05
N LEU A 147 18.38 -9.18 -18.50
CA LEU A 147 18.11 -8.16 -19.50
C LEU A 147 18.93 -8.41 -20.77
N LEU A 148 18.40 -7.92 -21.89
CA LEU A 148 19.11 -7.92 -23.17
C LEU A 148 20.25 -6.91 -23.09
N VAL A 149 21.48 -7.40 -23.00
CA VAL A 149 22.67 -6.54 -22.87
C VAL A 149 23.41 -6.35 -24.19
N ASP A 150 23.13 -7.19 -25.19
CA ASP A 150 23.75 -7.14 -26.50
C ASP A 150 22.87 -7.82 -27.55
N GLY A 151 23.07 -7.48 -28.81
CA GLY A 151 22.34 -8.01 -29.95
C GLY A 151 20.94 -7.44 -30.17
N THR A 152 20.21 -8.01 -31.13
CA THR A 152 18.89 -7.51 -31.56
C THR A 152 17.74 -8.35 -31.00
N SER A 153 16.79 -7.70 -30.32
CA SER A 153 15.60 -8.35 -29.72
C SER A 153 14.64 -8.94 -30.76
N SER A 154 14.69 -8.47 -32.00
CA SER A 154 13.85 -8.92 -33.11
C SER A 154 14.72 -9.09 -34.36
N ARG A 155 14.58 -10.24 -35.04
CA ARG A 155 15.39 -10.61 -36.21
C ARG A 155 14.47 -11.03 -37.34
N LYS A 156 14.76 -10.57 -38.56
CA LYS A 156 13.96 -10.83 -39.76
C LYS A 156 14.77 -11.68 -40.75
N CYS A 157 14.12 -12.65 -41.38
CA CYS A 157 14.75 -13.46 -42.41
C CYS A 157 14.86 -12.66 -43.73
N GLU A 158 16.10 -12.41 -44.17
CA GLU A 158 16.40 -11.60 -45.35
C GLU A 158 16.58 -12.45 -46.63
N LEU A 159 16.64 -11.78 -47.79
CA LEU A 159 16.72 -12.45 -49.11
C LEU A 159 18.00 -13.30 -49.29
N ASN A 160 19.06 -12.97 -48.57
CA ASN A 160 20.33 -13.70 -48.58
C ASN A 160 20.30 -14.98 -47.72
N ALA A 161 19.12 -15.38 -47.22
CA ALA A 161 18.93 -16.49 -46.29
C ALA A 161 19.66 -16.32 -44.94
N ILE A 162 19.94 -15.09 -44.53
CA ILE A 162 20.56 -14.74 -43.25
C ILE A 162 19.55 -13.96 -42.40
N TRP A 163 19.56 -14.23 -41.09
CA TRP A 163 18.80 -13.44 -40.13
C TRP A 163 19.43 -12.08 -39.92
N SER A 164 18.63 -11.02 -40.06
CA SER A 164 19.05 -9.65 -39.78
C SER A 164 19.55 -9.48 -38.34
N GLY A 165 20.38 -8.46 -38.12
CA GLY A 165 20.93 -8.14 -36.81
C GLY A 165 21.87 -9.21 -36.25
N THR A 166 22.11 -9.15 -34.94
CA THR A 166 23.07 -10.01 -34.23
C THR A 166 22.37 -10.83 -33.15
N ASN A 167 22.96 -11.96 -32.80
CA ASN A 167 22.36 -12.89 -31.85
C ASN A 167 22.20 -12.22 -30.46
N PRO A 168 20.99 -12.15 -29.90
CA PRO A 168 20.77 -11.47 -28.63
C PRO A 168 21.43 -12.20 -27.46
N ARG A 169 21.91 -11.42 -26.49
CA ARG A 169 22.51 -11.93 -25.25
C ARG A 169 21.77 -11.41 -24.03
N CYS A 170 21.19 -12.33 -23.28
CA CYS A 170 20.61 -12.06 -21.97
C CYS A 170 21.67 -12.22 -20.89
N ALA A 171 21.89 -11.19 -20.08
CA ALA A 171 22.78 -11.26 -18.92
C ALA A 171 22.02 -10.89 -17.64
N TYR A 172 22.48 -11.45 -16.52
CA TYR A 172 21.89 -11.22 -15.22
C TYR A 172 21.89 -9.73 -14.91
N TYR A 173 20.74 -9.20 -14.53
CA TYR A 173 20.59 -7.80 -14.18
C TYR A 173 20.43 -7.65 -12.67
N ASN A 174 21.29 -6.81 -12.08
CA ASN A 174 21.22 -6.48 -10.68
C ASN A 174 20.56 -5.11 -10.49
N SER A 175 19.28 -5.12 -10.13
CA SER A 175 18.46 -3.94 -9.86
C SER A 175 19.02 -3.08 -8.71
N CYS A 176 19.84 -3.66 -7.82
CA CYS A 176 20.52 -2.92 -6.75
C CYS A 176 21.71 -2.08 -7.24
N SER A 177 22.19 -2.27 -8.47
CA SER A 177 23.38 -1.57 -8.99
C SER A 177 23.20 -0.05 -9.10
N SER A 178 21.95 0.42 -9.21
CA SER A 178 21.61 1.85 -9.26
C SER A 178 21.52 2.50 -7.87
N GLY A 179 21.70 1.73 -6.79
CA GLY A 179 21.53 2.22 -5.41
C GLY A 179 20.12 2.76 -5.12
N PRO A 180 19.04 1.97 -5.37
CA PRO A 180 17.68 2.45 -5.20
C PRO A 180 17.32 2.68 -3.72
N CYS A 181 17.80 1.83 -2.82
CA CYS A 181 17.56 1.92 -1.38
C CYS A 181 18.32 3.11 -0.76
N LYS A 182 17.59 4.01 -0.11
CA LYS A 182 18.11 5.22 0.55
C LYS A 182 18.37 4.97 2.04
N ASN A 183 18.93 5.97 2.72
CA ASN A 183 19.08 5.99 4.18
C ASN A 183 19.78 4.77 4.79
N ARG A 184 20.84 4.31 4.10
CA ARG A 184 21.67 3.15 4.49
C ARG A 184 20.89 1.82 4.56
N ALA A 185 19.76 1.72 3.86
CA ALA A 185 19.00 0.47 3.73
C ALA A 185 19.77 -0.58 2.90
N THR A 186 19.50 -1.86 3.20
CA THR A 186 20.13 -2.98 2.49
C THR A 186 19.29 -3.37 1.27
N CYS A 187 19.92 -3.46 0.10
CA CYS A 187 19.23 -3.86 -1.13
C CYS A 187 19.44 -5.35 -1.42
N THR A 188 18.34 -6.07 -1.66
CA THR A 188 18.34 -7.44 -2.14
C THR A 188 17.81 -7.47 -3.56
N ASN A 189 18.62 -7.97 -4.50
CA ASN A 189 18.17 -8.13 -5.88
C ASN A 189 17.20 -9.32 -5.97
N ILE A 190 16.06 -9.10 -6.59
CA ILE A 190 15.06 -10.14 -6.86
C ILE A 190 14.79 -10.20 -8.37
N PRO A 191 14.19 -11.27 -8.90
CA PRO A 191 13.91 -11.35 -10.33
C PRO A 191 13.01 -10.18 -10.77
N ASP A 192 13.47 -9.43 -11.78
CA ASP A 192 12.82 -8.26 -12.38
C ASP A 192 12.55 -7.05 -11.45
N ASP A 193 13.00 -7.07 -10.19
CA ASP A 193 12.81 -5.97 -9.23
C ASP A 193 13.92 -5.95 -8.16
N TYR A 194 13.75 -5.16 -7.11
CA TYR A 194 14.58 -5.16 -5.91
C TYR A 194 13.71 -5.05 -4.66
N GLN A 195 14.26 -5.47 -3.53
CA GLN A 195 13.65 -5.28 -2.23
C GLN A 195 14.63 -4.53 -1.31
N CYS A 196 14.16 -3.44 -0.70
CA CYS A 196 14.92 -2.72 0.31
C CYS A 196 14.52 -3.17 1.71
N ALA A 197 15.50 -3.58 2.51
CA ALA A 197 15.34 -3.74 3.95
C ALA A 197 15.67 -2.41 4.63
N CYS A 198 14.62 -1.68 5.02
CA CYS A 198 14.75 -0.34 5.60
C CYS A 198 15.36 -0.37 7.00
N THR A 199 16.18 0.64 7.28
CA THR A 199 16.68 0.93 8.63
C THR A 199 15.55 1.50 9.50
N HIS A 200 15.74 1.46 10.82
CA HIS A 200 14.75 2.01 11.75
C HIS A 200 14.45 3.49 11.43
N GLY A 201 13.17 3.84 11.39
CA GLY A 201 12.72 5.20 11.08
C GLY A 201 12.45 5.49 9.60
N TRP A 202 12.63 4.51 8.70
CA TRP A 202 12.40 4.68 7.27
C TRP A 202 11.44 3.63 6.69
N SER A 203 10.69 4.00 5.65
CA SER A 203 9.73 3.14 4.96
C SER A 203 9.62 3.49 3.47
N GLY A 204 8.73 2.79 2.75
CA GLY A 204 8.56 2.92 1.30
C GLY A 204 9.43 1.95 0.51
N LYS A 205 9.16 1.81 -0.80
CA LYS A 205 9.92 0.89 -1.68
C LYS A 205 11.42 1.18 -1.67
N ASN A 206 11.78 2.45 -1.51
CA ASN A 206 13.16 2.93 -1.52
C ASN A 206 13.68 3.30 -0.13
N CYS A 207 12.92 3.09 0.94
CA CYS A 207 13.29 3.53 2.29
C CYS A 207 13.56 5.05 2.39
N ASP A 208 12.80 5.83 1.64
CA ASP A 208 12.89 7.29 1.50
C ASP A 208 11.79 8.04 2.25
N VAL A 209 10.82 7.31 2.82
CA VAL A 209 9.73 7.89 3.61
C VAL A 209 10.08 7.81 5.09
N ASP A 210 10.32 8.96 5.70
CA ASP A 210 10.53 9.05 7.14
C ASP A 210 9.23 8.75 7.90
N ILE A 211 9.34 7.92 8.93
CA ILE A 211 8.23 7.49 9.79
C ILE A 211 8.42 7.88 11.25
N LEU A 212 9.51 8.57 11.60
CA LEU A 212 9.72 9.04 12.97
C LEU A 212 8.98 10.37 13.17
N PRO A 213 8.19 10.49 14.25
CA PRO A 213 7.64 11.78 14.65
C PRO A 213 8.73 12.69 15.26
N PRO A 214 8.46 13.99 15.42
CA PRO A 214 9.35 14.90 16.14
C PRO A 214 9.63 14.39 17.56
N SER A 215 10.86 14.52 18.04
CA SER A 215 11.24 14.22 19.42
C SER A 215 10.92 15.39 20.34
N LEU A 216 10.42 15.09 21.53
CA LEU A 216 10.05 16.06 22.56
C LEU A 216 10.97 15.96 23.78
N THR A 217 11.49 17.09 24.22
CA THR A 217 12.24 17.23 25.49
C THR A 217 11.78 18.47 26.26
N ASN A 218 12.06 18.52 27.56
CA ASN A 218 11.71 19.63 28.46
C ASN A 218 10.21 19.98 28.47
N CYS A 219 9.34 18.98 28.31
CA CYS A 219 7.90 19.18 28.53
C CYS A 219 7.65 19.40 30.03
N SER A 220 7.04 20.53 30.37
CA SER A 220 6.69 20.85 31.76
C SER A 220 5.62 19.87 32.27
N SER A 221 5.66 19.57 33.56
CA SER A 221 4.59 18.83 34.24
C SER A 221 3.48 19.75 34.70
N ASP A 222 2.37 19.16 35.13
CA ASP A 222 1.24 19.89 35.72
C ASP A 222 1.71 20.78 36.87
N LYS A 223 1.15 21.99 36.94
CA LYS A 223 1.45 23.02 37.94
C LYS A 223 0.21 23.30 38.79
N TYR A 224 0.39 23.18 40.09
CA TYR A 224 -0.62 23.50 41.09
C TYR A 224 -0.14 24.70 41.91
N ILE A 225 -0.89 25.79 41.86
CA ILE A 225 -0.50 27.07 42.45
C ILE A 225 -1.60 27.54 43.38
N THR A 226 -1.22 27.84 44.61
CA THR A 226 -2.09 28.45 45.62
C THR A 226 -1.76 29.92 45.75
N THR A 227 -2.76 30.79 45.63
CA THR A 227 -2.55 32.24 45.65
C THR A 227 -3.68 32.98 46.37
N THR A 228 -3.33 34.08 47.04
CA THR A 228 -4.33 34.96 47.68
C THR A 228 -4.91 35.99 46.71
N LYS A 229 -4.32 36.13 45.52
CA LYS A 229 -4.75 37.08 44.49
C LYS A 229 -5.72 36.40 43.53
N LEU A 230 -6.62 37.18 42.93
CA LEU A 230 -7.58 36.67 41.93
C LEU A 230 -6.88 36.16 40.65
N THR A 231 -5.68 36.65 40.38
CA THR A 231 -4.82 36.19 39.29
C THR A 231 -3.38 36.05 39.78
N ASP A 232 -2.62 35.15 39.14
CA ASP A 232 -1.18 35.02 39.41
C ASP A 232 -0.39 34.74 38.12
N LEU A 233 0.87 35.17 38.11
CA LEU A 233 1.79 34.92 37.00
C LEU A 233 2.32 33.50 37.12
N VAL A 234 2.13 32.70 36.07
CA VAL A 234 2.67 31.35 35.99
C VAL A 234 3.71 31.29 34.90
N GLU A 235 4.89 30.83 35.25
CA GLU A 235 6.00 30.59 34.32
C GLU A 235 6.22 29.09 34.14
N TRP A 236 6.60 28.68 32.93
CA TRP A 236 6.97 27.30 32.60
C TRP A 236 8.14 27.25 31.62
N GLN A 237 8.66 26.05 31.39
CA GLN A 237 9.73 25.83 30.41
C GLN A 237 9.11 25.55 29.05
N ILE A 238 9.58 26.24 28.01
CA ILE A 238 9.17 25.98 26.63
C ILE A 238 9.72 24.61 26.22
N PRO A 239 8.87 23.66 25.77
CA PRO A 239 9.33 22.37 25.30
C PRO A 239 10.20 22.53 24.05
N THR A 240 11.20 21.68 23.92
CA THR A 240 12.07 21.65 22.74
C THR A 240 11.66 20.50 21.85
N PHE A 241 11.36 20.80 20.59
CA PHE A 241 11.06 19.82 19.55
C PHE A 241 12.20 19.75 18.55
N THR A 242 12.62 18.53 18.22
CA THR A 242 13.68 18.27 17.24
C THR A 242 13.31 17.09 16.37
N ASP A 243 13.64 17.12 15.10
CA ASP A 243 13.47 15.95 14.25
C ASP A 243 14.71 15.04 14.29
N PRO A 244 14.58 13.71 14.47
CA PRO A 244 15.73 12.79 14.48
C PRO A 244 16.57 12.78 13.19
N HIS A 245 15.99 13.21 12.07
CA HIS A 245 16.64 13.28 10.76
C HIS A 245 16.78 14.73 10.25
N ASP A 246 16.62 15.72 11.14
CA ASP A 246 16.71 17.16 10.86
C ASP A 246 15.73 17.67 9.79
N PHE A 247 14.58 17.03 9.61
CA PHE A 247 13.53 17.56 8.75
C PHE A 247 12.85 18.80 9.36
N PRO A 248 12.35 19.74 8.54
CA PRO A 248 11.59 20.90 9.01
C PRO A 248 10.36 20.46 9.81
N ILE A 249 10.10 21.18 10.91
CA ILE A 249 8.93 21.01 11.76
C ILE A 249 8.26 22.37 12.01
N ASP A 250 6.94 22.37 12.05
CA ASP A 250 6.12 23.53 12.39
C ASP A 250 5.61 23.38 13.82
N VAL A 251 5.92 24.35 14.69
CA VAL A 251 5.51 24.35 16.10
C VAL A 251 4.38 25.35 16.31
N THR A 252 3.31 24.90 16.96
CA THR A 252 2.16 25.72 17.33
C THR A 252 1.92 25.64 18.84
N ALA A 253 1.40 26.71 19.42
CA ALA A 253 1.08 26.79 20.84
C ALA A 253 -0.18 27.61 21.08
N ASN A 254 -0.93 27.29 22.13
CA ASN A 254 -2.08 28.10 22.55
C ASN A 254 -1.68 29.34 23.38
N TYR A 255 -0.49 29.31 24.00
CA TYR A 255 0.15 30.46 24.65
C TYR A 255 1.48 30.78 23.95
N LEU A 256 1.66 32.02 23.51
CA LEU A 256 2.82 32.44 22.71
C LEU A 256 4.11 32.56 23.52
N ASN A 257 3.99 32.90 24.80
CA ASN A 257 5.11 33.07 25.72
C ASN A 257 5.16 31.92 26.73
N ASN A 258 6.27 31.84 27.47
CA ASN A 258 6.46 30.86 28.53
C ASN A 258 5.90 31.32 29.89
N GLU A 259 5.11 32.38 29.87
CA GLU A 259 4.50 32.98 31.03
C GLU A 259 3.11 33.51 30.68
N PHE A 260 2.17 33.38 31.62
CA PHE A 260 0.83 33.95 31.49
C PHE A 260 0.22 34.22 32.87
N THR A 261 -0.60 35.26 32.96
CA THR A 261 -1.33 35.59 34.19
C THR A 261 -2.69 34.89 34.17
N PHE A 262 -2.81 33.82 34.95
CA PHE A 262 -4.04 33.02 35.02
C PHE A 262 -4.96 33.51 36.14
N PRO A 263 -6.29 33.51 35.94
CA PRO A 263 -7.24 33.59 37.05
C PRO A 263 -7.36 32.23 37.75
N TRP A 264 -8.10 32.17 38.86
CA TRP A 264 -8.45 30.87 39.46
C TRP A 264 -9.21 29.99 38.47
N GLY A 265 -8.85 28.71 38.45
CA GLY A 265 -9.40 27.74 37.51
C GLY A 265 -8.38 26.70 37.07
N ASP A 266 -8.80 25.88 36.12
CA ASP A 266 -7.97 24.87 35.46
C ASP A 266 -7.78 25.26 34.00
N PHE A 267 -6.54 25.25 33.55
CA PHE A 267 -6.14 25.62 32.20
C PHE A 267 -5.20 24.57 31.65
N ASN A 268 -5.20 24.41 30.33
CA ASN A 268 -4.28 23.51 29.64
C ASN A 268 -3.34 24.33 28.79
N VAL A 269 -2.04 24.14 28.97
CA VAL A 269 -1.01 24.68 28.08
C VAL A 269 -0.62 23.58 27.11
N SER A 270 -0.68 23.89 25.81
CA SER A 270 -0.44 22.91 24.75
C SER A 270 0.56 23.45 23.73
N TYR A 271 1.57 22.64 23.43
CA TYR A 271 2.48 22.81 22.30
C TYR A 271 2.37 21.60 21.38
N SER A 272 2.33 21.83 20.07
CA SER A 272 2.26 20.78 19.05
C SER A 272 3.28 21.05 17.95
N ALA A 273 4.16 20.08 17.71
CA ALA A 273 5.07 20.08 16.57
C ALA A 273 4.57 19.11 15.51
N VAL A 274 4.49 19.57 14.26
CA VAL A 274 4.02 18.80 13.12
C VAL A 274 5.06 18.83 12.01
N LYS A 275 5.33 17.68 11.41
CA LYS A 275 6.19 17.56 10.24
C LYS A 275 5.37 17.82 8.97
N PRO A 276 5.66 18.87 8.18
CA PRO A 276 4.82 19.23 7.03
C PRO A 276 4.82 18.19 5.91
N SER A 277 5.90 17.40 5.80
CA SER A 277 6.08 16.43 4.72
C SER A 277 5.15 15.23 4.80
N ASN A 278 4.76 14.79 6.00
CA ASN A 278 3.98 13.58 6.21
C ASN A 278 2.90 13.71 7.31
N GLY A 279 2.80 14.86 7.99
CA GLY A 279 1.82 15.13 9.03
C GLY A 279 2.08 14.46 10.38
N LEU A 280 3.22 13.77 10.56
CA LEU A 280 3.57 13.19 11.87
C LEU A 280 3.74 14.31 12.90
N SER A 281 3.18 14.10 14.09
CA SER A 281 3.14 15.12 15.12
C SER A 281 3.49 14.60 16.50
N THR A 282 3.90 15.51 17.39
CA THR A 282 4.16 15.24 18.80
C THR A 282 3.71 16.43 19.62
N ASN A 283 3.06 16.13 20.75
CA ASN A 283 2.38 17.13 21.57
C ASN A 283 2.95 17.12 22.99
N CYS A 284 3.11 18.31 23.57
CA CYS A 284 3.35 18.52 24.99
C CYS A 284 2.10 19.21 25.57
N LEU A 285 1.44 18.53 26.51
CA LEU A 285 0.22 19.00 27.16
C LEU A 285 0.42 18.89 28.68
N PHE A 286 0.21 19.99 29.39
CA PHE A 286 0.22 20.01 30.85
C PHE A 286 -0.85 20.97 31.39
N GLY A 287 -1.34 20.65 32.59
CA GLY A 287 -2.34 21.41 33.31
C GLY A 287 -1.74 22.51 34.18
N VAL A 288 -2.45 23.62 34.29
CA VAL A 288 -2.19 24.69 35.23
C VAL A 288 -3.45 24.90 36.05
N SER A 289 -3.38 24.59 37.34
CA SER A 289 -4.49 24.75 38.28
C SER A 289 -4.14 25.83 39.30
N LEU A 290 -4.88 26.94 39.27
CA LEU A 290 -4.80 28.00 40.27
C LEU A 290 -5.97 27.91 41.23
N ARG A 291 -5.64 27.90 42.52
CA ARG A 291 -6.60 27.80 43.62
C ARG A 291 -6.30 28.84 44.70
N PRO A 292 -7.29 29.23 45.51
CA PRO A 292 -7.02 29.91 46.77
C PRO A 292 -6.22 29.00 47.73
N ASN A 293 -5.66 29.60 48.79
CA ASN A 293 -5.07 28.79 49.85
C ASN A 293 -6.14 27.92 50.54
N PRO A 294 -5.83 26.66 50.86
CA PRO A 294 -6.78 25.77 51.50
C PRO A 294 -7.13 26.25 52.92
N CYS A 295 -8.41 26.13 53.28
CA CYS A 295 -8.90 26.44 54.63
C CYS A 295 -8.54 25.33 55.61
N THR A 296 -8.06 25.70 56.81
CA THR A 296 -7.88 24.72 57.89
C THR A 296 -9.25 24.19 58.34
N PRO A 297 -9.46 22.89 58.58
CA PRO A 297 -10.73 22.40 59.09
C PRO A 297 -11.11 23.05 60.42
N ILE A 298 -12.39 23.36 60.62
CA ILE A 298 -12.93 23.79 61.91
C ILE A 298 -13.45 22.56 62.67
N ASN A 299 -13.17 22.49 63.97
CA ASN A 299 -13.72 21.44 64.82
C ASN A 299 -15.19 21.71 65.14
N VAL A 300 -16.01 20.66 65.16
CA VAL A 300 -17.40 20.74 65.59
C VAL A 300 -17.45 21.10 67.09
N PRO A 301 -18.20 22.13 67.50
CA PRO A 301 -18.30 22.52 68.90
C PRO A 301 -19.03 21.45 69.74
N VAL A 302 -18.61 21.29 70.99
CA VAL A 302 -19.25 20.35 71.93
C VAL A 302 -20.71 20.76 72.17
N ASN A 303 -21.64 19.79 72.08
CA ASN A 303 -23.09 20.00 72.09
C ASN A 303 -23.58 21.01 71.04
N GLY A 304 -22.86 21.18 69.94
CA GLY A 304 -23.26 22.03 68.82
C GLY A 304 -23.27 21.29 67.50
N ALA A 305 -23.52 22.03 66.43
CA ALA A 305 -23.45 21.57 65.05
C ALA A 305 -22.76 22.64 64.22
N LEU A 306 -21.87 22.22 63.33
CA LEU A 306 -21.19 23.07 62.36
C LEU A 306 -21.89 22.94 60.99
N ILE A 307 -22.23 24.06 60.39
CA ILE A 307 -22.96 24.11 59.12
C ILE A 307 -22.15 24.95 58.15
N CYS A 308 -21.73 24.35 57.03
CA CYS A 308 -20.87 25.01 56.05
C CYS A 308 -21.35 24.79 54.62
N ASN A 309 -21.03 25.71 53.72
CA ASN A 309 -21.18 25.44 52.29
C ASN A 309 -20.29 24.25 51.84
N ASN A 310 -20.83 23.41 50.95
CA ASN A 310 -20.17 22.23 50.40
C ASN A 310 -20.06 22.25 48.86
N TRP A 311 -20.34 23.40 48.25
CA TRP A 311 -20.11 23.64 46.82
C TRP A 311 -18.70 24.15 46.55
N LYS A 312 -18.33 24.26 45.26
CA LYS A 312 -16.98 24.54 44.76
C LYS A 312 -16.24 25.60 45.62
N THR A 313 -15.32 25.12 46.45
CA THR A 313 -14.64 25.88 47.53
C THR A 313 -13.54 26.80 47.03
N ASP A 314 -13.29 26.84 45.72
CA ASP A 314 -12.28 27.70 45.08
C ASP A 314 -12.51 29.20 45.34
N TYR A 315 -13.64 29.58 45.93
CA TYR A 315 -13.99 30.97 46.24
C TYR A 315 -14.15 31.25 47.75
N GLY A 316 -14.01 30.23 48.60
CA GLY A 316 -14.10 30.35 50.04
C GLY A 316 -15.12 29.41 50.70
N GLN A 317 -14.95 29.26 52.01
CA GLN A 317 -15.79 28.47 52.89
C GLN A 317 -16.44 29.37 53.92
N PHE A 318 -17.76 29.25 54.07
CA PHE A 318 -18.60 30.00 54.99
C PHE A 318 -19.23 28.96 55.91
N CYS A 319 -19.04 29.16 57.21
CA CYS A 319 -19.55 28.27 58.23
C CYS A 319 -20.28 29.06 59.30
N THR A 320 -21.31 28.47 59.88
CA THR A 320 -21.99 28.95 61.08
C THR A 320 -22.19 27.77 62.02
N PHE A 321 -22.56 28.04 63.28
CA PHE A 321 -22.78 26.97 64.25
C PHE A 321 -24.05 27.17 65.06
N PHE A 322 -24.59 26.07 65.53
CA PHE A 322 -25.81 26.03 66.33
C PHE A 322 -25.58 25.22 67.58
N CYS A 323 -26.25 25.59 68.67
CA CYS A 323 -26.23 24.79 69.89
C CYS A 323 -27.39 23.79 69.89
N LYS A 324 -27.15 22.61 70.46
CA LYS A 324 -28.22 21.65 70.76
C LYS A 324 -29.21 22.28 71.75
N GLU A 325 -30.49 21.95 71.62
CA GLU A 325 -31.53 22.35 72.56
C GLU A 325 -31.09 22.13 74.01
N SER A 326 -31.42 23.10 74.87
CA SER A 326 -30.99 23.16 76.27
C SER A 326 -29.51 23.47 76.50
N TYR A 327 -28.71 23.74 75.47
CA TYR A 327 -27.32 24.22 75.60
C TYR A 327 -27.15 25.61 74.98
N THR A 328 -26.25 26.40 75.55
CA THR A 328 -25.89 27.73 75.05
C THR A 328 -24.40 28.03 75.30
N VAL A 329 -23.88 29.09 74.67
CA VAL A 329 -22.52 29.58 74.89
C VAL A 329 -22.39 30.31 76.24
N PRO A 330 -21.20 30.31 76.86
CA PRO A 330 -20.94 31.09 78.06
C PRO A 330 -21.21 32.59 77.90
N ARG A 331 -21.59 33.25 79.00
CA ARG A 331 -21.82 34.70 79.04
C ARG A 331 -20.54 35.47 78.69
N GLY A 332 -20.66 36.48 77.83
CA GLY A 332 -19.54 37.32 77.39
C GLY A 332 -18.78 36.80 76.18
N VAL A 333 -19.13 35.62 75.66
CA VAL A 333 -18.65 35.12 74.36
C VAL A 333 -19.39 35.86 73.24
N ILE A 334 -18.64 36.50 72.37
CA ILE A 334 -19.17 37.12 71.14
C ILE A 334 -19.32 36.01 70.10
N ILE A 335 -20.50 35.94 69.50
CA ILE A 335 -20.80 35.01 68.41
C ILE A 335 -20.95 35.84 67.14
N ASP A 336 -20.20 35.47 66.11
CA ASP A 336 -20.39 35.99 64.76
C ASP A 336 -21.38 35.12 63.99
N ASP A 337 -22.16 35.75 63.12
CA ASP A 337 -23.16 35.07 62.30
C ASP A 337 -22.51 34.06 61.33
N PHE A 338 -21.31 34.39 60.81
CA PHE A 338 -20.52 33.55 59.93
C PHE A 338 -19.02 33.61 60.25
N TYR A 339 -18.39 32.44 60.18
CA TYR A 339 -16.96 32.23 60.09
C TYR A 339 -16.61 32.03 58.64
N VAL A 340 -15.67 32.81 58.11
CA VAL A 340 -15.36 32.82 56.67
C VAL A 340 -13.89 32.59 56.43
N CYS A 341 -13.58 31.66 55.55
CA CYS A 341 -12.25 31.45 55.01
C CYS A 341 -12.27 31.72 53.51
N GLY A 342 -11.56 32.76 53.09
CA GLY A 342 -11.44 33.14 51.68
C GLY A 342 -10.09 32.73 51.07
N ALA A 343 -9.66 33.49 50.07
CA ALA A 343 -8.42 33.26 49.33
C ALA A 343 -7.15 33.13 50.17
N SER A 344 -7.13 33.75 51.35
CA SER A 344 -6.01 33.73 52.29
C SER A 344 -5.80 32.36 52.93
N GLY A 345 -6.83 31.49 52.96
CA GLY A 345 -6.81 30.23 53.72
C GLY A 345 -6.95 30.42 55.23
N SER A 346 -7.16 31.66 55.69
CA SER A 346 -7.31 32.00 57.10
C SER A 346 -8.76 32.34 57.43
N TRP A 347 -9.26 31.77 58.52
CA TRP A 347 -10.61 32.03 59.02
C TRP A 347 -10.71 33.39 59.69
N THR A 348 -11.76 34.13 59.35
CA THR A 348 -12.15 35.38 59.98
C THR A 348 -13.49 35.17 60.69
N PRO A 349 -13.61 35.54 61.98
CA PRO A 349 -12.55 36.14 62.81
C PRO A 349 -11.51 35.14 63.32
N THR A 350 -11.84 33.86 63.43
CA THR A 350 -10.95 32.80 63.91
C THR A 350 -11.42 31.44 63.40
N ASN A 351 -10.56 30.41 63.45
CA ASN A 351 -10.95 29.02 63.18
C ASN A 351 -11.44 28.28 64.45
N ILE A 352 -11.55 29.00 65.57
CA ILE A 352 -11.98 28.48 66.86
C ILE A 352 -13.43 28.90 67.10
N ILE A 353 -14.35 27.93 67.03
CA ILE A 353 -15.77 28.11 67.35
C ILE A 353 -16.00 27.75 68.83
N PRO A 354 -16.78 28.55 69.59
CA PRO A 354 -17.03 28.29 71.01
C PRO A 354 -17.94 27.08 71.25
N ASP A 355 -17.64 26.32 72.30
CA ASP A 355 -18.45 25.18 72.73
C ASP A 355 -19.77 25.60 73.40
N CYS A 356 -20.83 24.83 73.13
CA CYS A 356 -22.13 24.96 73.79
C CYS A 356 -22.12 24.27 75.16
N SER A 357 -21.44 24.90 76.11
CA SER A 357 -21.08 24.31 77.41
C SER A 357 -22.06 24.61 78.55
N VAL A 358 -22.98 25.56 78.38
CA VAL A 358 -23.90 25.98 79.45
C VAL A 358 -25.28 25.36 79.24
N MET A 359 -25.78 24.59 80.22
CA MET A 359 -27.11 24.01 80.17
C MET A 359 -28.18 25.01 80.63
N VAL A 360 -29.19 25.28 79.80
CA VAL A 360 -30.29 26.21 80.07
C VAL A 360 -31.46 25.45 80.68
N THR A 361 -31.53 25.39 82.01
CA THR A 361 -32.54 24.60 82.75
C THR A 361 -33.81 25.36 83.13
N ASN A 362 -33.87 26.69 82.90
CA ASN A 362 -35.06 27.51 83.16
C ASN A 362 -35.11 28.76 82.26
N LEU A 363 -36.13 28.85 81.40
CA LEU A 363 -36.40 29.95 80.46
C LEU A 363 -36.69 31.33 81.12
N GLN A 364 -36.73 31.42 82.45
CA GLN A 364 -37.19 32.60 83.19
C GLN A 364 -36.06 33.56 83.64
N SER A 365 -34.80 33.29 83.29
CA SER A 365 -33.63 34.11 83.69
C SER A 365 -32.68 34.41 82.51
N THR A 366 -33.24 34.68 81.32
CA THR A 366 -32.47 34.86 80.07
C THR A 366 -31.88 36.26 79.87
N THR A 367 -31.93 37.15 80.86
CA THR A 367 -31.28 38.47 80.76
C THR A 367 -29.76 38.39 80.92
N GLY A 368 -29.08 38.14 79.80
CA GLY A 368 -27.62 38.29 79.69
C GLY A 368 -26.84 37.09 79.13
N TYR A 369 -27.50 36.03 78.65
CA TYR A 369 -26.87 34.97 77.87
C TYR A 369 -27.14 35.20 76.38
N ASN A 370 -26.14 35.00 75.53
CA ASN A 370 -26.33 34.95 74.09
C ASN A 370 -26.96 33.61 73.75
N ILE A 371 -28.28 33.58 73.60
CA ILE A 371 -29.00 32.41 73.10
C ILE A 371 -28.73 32.36 71.60
N GLY A 372 -27.62 31.70 71.23
CA GLY A 372 -27.36 31.37 69.83
C GLY A 372 -28.50 30.53 69.25
N PRO A 373 -28.56 30.35 67.94
CA PRO A 373 -29.64 29.58 67.34
C PRO A 373 -29.54 28.10 67.75
N THR A 374 -30.69 27.48 68.08
CA THR A 374 -30.75 26.13 68.69
C THR A 374 -31.45 25.10 67.82
N TYR A 375 -31.08 23.82 67.95
CA TYR A 375 -31.71 22.69 67.24
C TYR A 375 -31.98 21.48 68.16
N SER A 376 -33.01 20.69 67.90
CA SER A 376 -33.32 19.49 68.71
C SER A 376 -32.47 18.27 68.34
N ASN A 377 -32.30 18.02 67.04
CA ASN A 377 -31.49 16.93 66.48
C ASN A 377 -31.01 17.31 65.07
N CYS A 378 -29.78 16.97 64.71
CA CYS A 378 -29.17 17.25 63.42
C CYS A 378 -28.75 15.96 62.67
N SER A 379 -29.26 14.80 63.09
CA SER A 379 -29.06 13.52 62.41
C SER A 379 -29.52 13.57 60.94
N GLU A 380 -28.93 12.75 60.08
CA GLU A 380 -29.18 12.79 58.63
C GLU A 380 -30.65 12.62 58.21
N TYR A 381 -31.50 12.07 59.09
CA TYR A 381 -32.90 11.70 58.81
C TYR A 381 -33.95 12.55 59.57
N SER A 382 -33.57 13.70 60.14
CA SER A 382 -34.53 14.58 60.83
C SER A 382 -34.99 15.76 59.97
N ASP A 383 -36.27 16.12 60.04
CA ASP A 383 -36.85 17.31 59.39
C ASP A 383 -36.06 18.59 59.72
N ASN A 384 -35.52 18.68 60.94
CA ASN A 384 -34.64 19.76 61.39
C ASN A 384 -33.41 20.00 60.49
N ARG A 385 -32.86 18.96 59.85
CA ARG A 385 -31.65 19.10 59.02
C ARG A 385 -31.96 19.98 57.80
N ARG A 386 -33.14 19.78 57.20
CA ARG A 386 -33.57 20.59 56.06
C ARG A 386 -33.81 22.04 56.48
N GLU A 387 -34.49 22.24 57.60
CA GLU A 387 -34.71 23.59 58.16
C GLU A 387 -33.39 24.30 58.45
N MET A 388 -32.38 23.59 58.98
CA MET A 388 -31.04 24.15 59.22
C MET A 388 -30.34 24.56 57.92
N GLN A 389 -30.45 23.75 56.86
CA GLN A 389 -29.88 24.09 55.55
C GLN A 389 -30.60 25.31 54.93
N GLU A 390 -31.93 25.34 54.99
CA GLU A 390 -32.73 26.46 54.46
C GLU A 390 -32.46 27.76 55.20
N PHE A 391 -32.40 27.70 56.54
CA PHE A 391 -32.04 28.83 57.38
C PHE A 391 -30.62 29.33 57.08
N TYR A 392 -29.66 28.42 56.88
CA TYR A 392 -28.30 28.79 56.48
C TYR A 392 -28.30 29.59 55.18
N ILE A 393 -29.01 29.11 54.14
CA ILE A 393 -29.09 29.80 52.84
C ILE A 393 -29.77 31.16 53.00
N GLU A 394 -30.88 31.22 53.75
CA GLU A 394 -31.57 32.48 54.05
C GLU A 394 -30.62 33.49 54.71
N LYS A 395 -29.89 33.07 55.75
CA LYS A 395 -28.93 33.93 56.44
C LYS A 395 -27.78 34.35 55.56
N LEU A 396 -27.23 33.45 54.76
CA LEU A 396 -26.14 33.77 53.84
C LEU A 396 -26.60 34.81 52.81
N SER A 397 -27.84 34.69 52.30
CA SER A 397 -28.44 35.62 51.36
C SER A 397 -28.70 37.02 51.95
N GLN A 398 -28.85 37.13 53.27
CA GLN A 398 -29.06 38.40 53.99
C GLN A 398 -27.75 38.99 54.54
N SER A 399 -26.64 38.24 54.46
CA SER A 399 -25.33 38.66 54.97
C SER A 399 -24.56 39.52 53.96
N ASP A 400 -23.42 40.06 54.38
CA ASP A 400 -22.46 40.74 53.50
C ASP A 400 -21.91 39.85 52.37
N PHE A 401 -22.17 38.54 52.43
CA PHE A 401 -21.75 37.54 51.44
C PHE A 401 -22.85 37.16 50.45
N SER A 402 -23.99 37.88 50.44
CA SER A 402 -25.14 37.64 49.57
C SER A 402 -24.79 37.55 48.08
N TYR A 403 -23.79 38.31 47.63
CA TYR A 403 -23.25 38.28 46.26
C TYR A 403 -22.86 36.87 45.79
N PHE A 404 -22.40 35.98 46.69
CA PHE A 404 -22.07 34.60 46.32
C PHE A 404 -23.31 33.82 45.89
N CYS A 405 -24.43 34.00 46.59
CA CYS A 405 -25.69 33.36 46.23
C CYS A 405 -26.31 33.99 44.98
N GLU A 406 -26.10 35.29 44.73
CA GLU A 406 -26.49 35.92 43.47
C GLU A 406 -25.68 35.39 42.28
N LYS A 407 -24.38 35.18 42.46
CA LYS A 407 -23.47 34.72 41.39
C LYS A 407 -23.56 33.22 41.13
N PHE A 408 -23.77 32.42 42.16
CA PHE A 408 -23.76 30.95 42.11
C PHE A 408 -25.12 30.38 42.52
N GLN A 409 -26.19 30.82 41.86
CA GLN A 409 -27.58 30.45 42.22
C GLN A 409 -27.83 28.94 42.21
N GLU A 410 -27.23 28.20 41.27
CA GLU A 410 -27.36 26.74 41.17
C GLU A 410 -26.64 26.00 42.30
N GLU A 411 -25.63 26.64 42.91
CA GLU A 411 -24.82 26.05 43.97
C GLU A 411 -25.30 26.47 45.37
N CYS A 412 -25.81 27.71 45.52
CA CYS A 412 -26.37 28.23 46.76
C CYS A 412 -27.80 27.71 46.99
N ILE A 413 -27.92 26.38 47.08
CA ILE A 413 -29.15 25.66 47.41
C ILE A 413 -28.94 24.83 48.68
N PRO A 414 -29.98 24.53 49.46
CA PRO A 414 -29.79 23.90 50.76
C PRO A 414 -29.22 22.47 50.66
N GLU A 415 -29.38 21.78 49.52
CA GLU A 415 -28.78 20.46 49.25
C GLU A 415 -27.25 20.48 49.26
N ASN A 416 -26.63 21.61 48.92
CA ASN A 416 -25.18 21.79 48.91
C ASN A 416 -24.63 22.36 50.22
N VAL A 417 -25.41 22.30 51.30
CA VAL A 417 -25.00 22.71 52.65
C VAL A 417 -24.65 21.47 53.46
N SER A 418 -23.42 21.40 53.95
CA SER A 418 -22.93 20.36 54.84
C SER A 418 -23.26 20.68 56.29
N ILE A 419 -23.70 19.67 57.04
CA ILE A 419 -23.96 19.76 58.49
C ILE A 419 -23.17 18.66 59.18
N GLN A 420 -22.39 19.06 60.17
CA GLN A 420 -21.57 18.19 61.01
C GLN A 420 -21.98 18.34 62.47
N CYS A 421 -22.22 17.20 63.11
CA CYS A 421 -22.50 17.02 64.52
C CYS A 421 -21.61 15.85 65.01
#